data_AF-A0A1T4NCV0-F1
#
_entry.id   AF-A0A1T4NCV0-F1
#
_cell.length_a   1.000
_cell.length_b   1.000
_cell.length_c   1.000
_cell.angle_alpha   90.00
_cell.angle_beta   90.00
_cell.angle_gamma   90.00
#
_symmetry.space_group_name_H-M   'P 1'
#
loop_
_entity.id
_entity.type
_entity.pdbx_description
1 polymer ?
#
loop_
_entity_poly.entity_id
_entity_poly.type
_entity_poly.pdbx_seq_one_letter_code
_entity_poly.pdbx_strand_id
1 'polypeptide(L)' 'MKNDNDFTVSLTQALQDMKMEQGDCFDLAKVNLSELERRTGISRAKLRRLKSNNFKEK' A
#
# COMPACT_ATOMS: atom_id res chain seq x y z
N MET A 1 0.97 -4.10 -21.87
CA MET A 1 0.87 -5.05 -20.74
C MET A 1 1.36 -4.31 -19.51
N LYS A 2 0.45 -3.90 -18.61
CA LYS A 2 0.85 -3.23 -17.36
C LYS A 2 1.15 -4.35 -16.39
N ASN A 3 2.43 -4.64 -16.18
CA ASN A 3 2.91 -5.78 -15.40
C ASN A 3 2.52 -5.56 -13.93
N ASP A 4 1.92 -6.57 -13.28
CA ASP A 4 1.64 -6.59 -11.83
C ASP A 4 2.86 -6.24 -10.96
N ASN A 5 4.07 -6.40 -11.49
CA ASN A 5 5.31 -5.99 -10.83
C ASN A 5 5.42 -4.47 -10.61
N ASP A 6 4.88 -3.65 -11.52
CA ASP A 6 4.97 -2.19 -11.41
C ASP A 6 4.09 -1.68 -10.25
N PHE A 7 2.90 -2.27 -10.14
CA PHE A 7 1.94 -2.00 -9.08
C PHE A 7 2.47 -2.38 -7.69
N THR A 8 3.09 -3.56 -7.58
CA THR A 8 3.66 -4.03 -6.30
C THR A 8 4.87 -3.20 -5.89
N VAL A 9 5.68 -2.74 -6.84
CA VAL A 9 6.78 -1.80 -6.57
C VAL A 9 6.26 -0.47 -6.05
N SER A 10 5.27 0.16 -6.72
CA SER A 10 4.70 1.43 -6.24
C SER A 10 4.03 1.30 -4.87
N LEU A 11 3.31 0.20 -4.61
CA LEU A 11 2.69 -0.06 -3.31
C LEU A 11 3.73 -0.22 -2.19
N THR A 12 4.77 -1.01 -2.45
CA THR A 12 5.83 -1.26 -1.47
C THR A 12 6.58 0.03 -1.15
N GLN A 13 6.91 0.83 -2.18
CA GLN A 13 7.56 2.13 -1.99
C GLN A 13 6.69 3.07 -1.15
N ALA A 14 5.41 3.22 -1.49
CA ALA A 14 4.51 4.09 -0.74
C ALA A 14 4.35 3.64 0.74
N LEU A 15 4.30 2.33 1.00
CA LEU A 15 4.26 1.80 2.37
C LEU A 15 5.58 2.07 3.12
N GLN A 16 6.73 1.97 2.46
CA GLN A 16 8.01 2.32 3.08
C GLN A 16 8.10 3.81 3.39
N ASP A 17 7.67 4.68 2.48
CA ASP A 17 7.66 6.13 2.70
C ASP A 17 6.76 6.48 3.90
N MET A 18 5.55 5.89 3.96
CA MET A 18 4.65 6.07 5.11
C MET A 18 5.25 5.52 6.40
N LYS A 19 6.00 4.41 6.34
CA LYS A 19 6.70 3.86 7.50
C LYS A 19 7.84 4.78 7.96
N MET A 20 8.56 5.41 7.03
CA MET A 20 9.59 6.38 7.37
C MET A 20 9.01 7.65 8.00
N GLU A 21 7.86 8.12 7.51
CA GLU A 21 7.16 9.29 8.06
C GLU A 21 6.54 9.01 9.44
N GLN A 22 5.94 7.84 9.64
CA GLN A 22 5.27 7.46 10.89
C GLN A 22 6.20 6.78 11.91
N GLY A 23 7.37 6.31 11.49
CA GLY A 23 8.32 5.59 12.33
C GLY A 23 7.70 4.39 13.03
N ASP A 24 7.86 4.33 14.34
CA ASP A 24 7.37 3.23 15.19
C ASP A 24 5.83 3.20 15.34
N CYS A 25 5.15 4.29 14.99
CA CYS A 25 3.68 4.34 14.96
C CYS A 25 3.09 3.70 13.70
N PHE A 26 3.93 3.28 12.75
CA PHE A 26 3.47 2.67 11.52
C PHE A 26 2.92 1.26 11.77
N ASP A 27 1.64 1.09 11.48
CA ASP A 27 0.95 -0.18 11.57
C ASP A 27 0.21 -0.47 10.26
N LEU A 28 0.58 -1.56 9.57
CA LEU A 28 -0.07 -2.01 8.34
C LEU A 28 -1.57 -2.28 8.55
N ALA A 29 -1.98 -2.71 9.75
CA ALA A 29 -3.38 -2.90 10.08
C ALA A 29 -4.15 -1.58 10.28
N LYS A 30 -3.44 -0.46 10.54
CA LYS A 30 -4.03 0.87 10.70
C LYS A 30 -3.64 1.86 9.60
N VAL A 31 -2.89 1.42 8.59
CA VAL A 31 -2.42 2.27 7.51
C VAL A 31 -3.58 2.99 6.82
N ASN A 32 -3.38 4.26 6.53
CA ASN A 32 -4.39 5.11 5.92
C ASN A 32 -4.54 4.76 4.43
N LEU A 33 -5.63 4.09 4.08
CA LEU A 33 -5.91 3.67 2.70
C LEU A 33 -6.16 4.85 1.75
N SER A 34 -6.61 6.00 2.25
CA SER A 34 -6.81 7.19 1.43
C SER A 34 -5.49 7.78 0.97
N GLU A 35 -4.50 7.81 1.87
CA GLU A 35 -3.15 8.28 1.57
C GLU A 35 -2.45 7.31 0.61
N LEU A 36 -2.60 6.02 0.87
CA LEU A 36 -2.02 4.98 0.04
C LEU A 36 -2.61 5.01 -1.39
N GLU A 37 -3.91 5.26 -1.55
CA GLU A 37 -4.54 5.46 -2.87
C GLU A 37 -3.99 6.69 -3.59
N ARG A 38 -3.73 7.79 -2.89
CA ARG A 38 -3.13 9.00 -3.50
C ARG A 38 -1.69 8.78 -3.96
N ARG A 39 -0.88 8.05 -3.19
CA ARG A 39 0.53 7.77 -3.52
C ARG A 39 0.68 6.74 -4.63
N THR A 40 -0.16 5.72 -4.63
CA THR A 40 -0.03 4.56 -5.52
C THR A 40 -0.99 4.59 -6.71
N GLY A 41 -2.03 5.43 -6.67
CA GLY A 41 -3.13 5.41 -7.64
C GLY A 41 -4.04 4.19 -7.52
N ILE A 42 -3.86 3.35 -6.49
CA ILE A 42 -4.59 2.11 -6.31
C ILE A 42 -5.91 2.40 -5.63
N SER A 43 -7.01 1.97 -6.26
CA SER A 43 -8.33 2.13 -5.67
C SER A 43 -8.42 1.52 -4.26
N ARG A 44 -9.07 2.24 -3.34
CA ARG A 44 -9.32 1.75 -1.96
C ARG A 44 -9.95 0.37 -1.90
N ALA A 45 -10.76 -0.02 -2.87
CA ALA A 45 -11.33 -1.36 -2.93
C ALA A 45 -10.27 -2.46 -3.08
N LYS A 46 -9.27 -2.24 -3.95
CA LYS A 46 -8.13 -3.17 -4.13
C LYS A 46 -7.23 -3.13 -2.90
N LEU A 47 -6.93 -1.96 -2.36
CA LEU A 47 -6.16 -1.82 -1.11
C LEU A 47 -6.81 -2.55 0.06
N ARG A 48 -8.15 -2.54 0.17
CA ARG A 48 -8.87 -3.27 1.23
C ARG A 48 -8.70 -4.78 1.11
N ARG A 49 -8.72 -5.33 -0.12
CA ARG A 49 -8.45 -6.75 -0.38
C ARG A 49 -7.00 -7.11 -0.05
N LEU A 50 -6.07 -6.27 -0.49
CA LEU A 50 -4.63 -6.42 -0.22
C LEU A 50 -4.33 -6.37 1.27
N LYS A 51 -4.96 -5.47 2.02
CA LYS A 51 -4.82 -5.36 3.48
C LYS A 51 -5.14 -6.67 4.20
N SER A 52 -6.19 -7.39 3.77
CA SER A 52 -6.52 -8.72 4.30
C SER A 52 -5.44 -9.78 4.02
N ASN A 53 -4.57 -9.54 3.04
CA ASN A 53 -3.46 -10.40 2.67
C ASN A 53 -2.09 -9.77 2.96
N ASN A 54 -2.00 -8.87 3.96
CA ASN A 54 -0.76 -8.16 4.33
C ASN A 54 -0.11 -7.39 3.16
N PHE A 55 -0.93 -6.77 2.32
CA PHE A 55 -0.52 -6.04 1.13
C PHE A 55 0.21 -6.87 0.07
N LYS A 56 0.03 -8.19 0.09
CA LYS A 56 0.53 -9.11 -0.93
C LYS A 56 -0.58 -9.42 -1.93
N GLU A 57 -0.28 -9.39 -3.22
CA GLU A 57 -1.16 -10.04 -4.21
C GLU A 57 -1.04 -11.55 -4.04
N LYS A 58 -2.19 -12.23 -4.10
CA LYS A 58 -2.32 -13.68 -3.89
C LYS A 58 -2.18 -14.40 -5.22
#